data_AF-A0AAD6I267-F1
#
_entry.id   AF-A0AAD6I267-F1
#
_cell.length_a   1.000
_cell.length_b   1.000
_cell.length_c   1.000
_cell.angle_alpha   90.00
_cell.angle_beta   90.00
_cell.angle_gamma   90.00
#
_symmetry.space_group_name_H-M   'P 1'
#
loop_
_entity.id
_entity.type
_entity.pdbx_description
1 polymer ?
#
loop_
_entity_poly.entity_id
_entity_poly.type
_entity_poly.pdbx_seq_one_letter_code
_entity_poly.pdbx_strand_id
1 'polypeptide(L)'
;MSVTKTQVVEEAETGAGGVAPAKQSFGARVGAHFKRFWWAHLIVFVICVLVISLPVVYVAYPKIAQDAVNDSTLDITEMVISDPTPDSFQLNQTQVLGSKSPYHPQIYEFDAAVSLLGAAAPFTTVRVPGVKSVDGVEIHVEQKVDLSDAGAFGDYATAVMLNEEVSLNIYGTPGLKQGGLPKTTVTYNKTVVMKGLNKLEGFAVPDFHIMIPAVNGYNMNGTVYIPNPSVMTISMGNLTLNLAVDGKAMGQTYLNDLVLKPGNNTIPMLANVNQAAILTMFASSDNPYKDGIVPFQITGNSSVYHGKNLDYFTKALAANNLTVNLNVYQALKETGLDLSNT
;
A
#
# COMPACT_ATOMS: atom_id res chain seq x y z
N MET A 1 25.86 109.09 64.53
CA MET A 1 27.00 108.54 65.31
C MET A 1 27.71 107.54 64.41
N SER A 2 28.74 108.01 63.70
CA SER A 2 30.14 107.52 63.71
C SER A 2 30.25 106.03 63.39
N VAL A 3 30.89 105.59 62.30
CA VAL A 3 32.33 105.69 61.99
C VAL A 3 32.48 105.33 60.49
N THR A 4 33.08 106.19 59.64
CA THR A 4 34.43 106.03 58.99
C THR A 4 34.55 104.72 58.16
N LYS A 5 34.96 104.66 56.88
CA LYS A 5 36.15 105.24 56.25
C LYS A 5 36.14 104.99 54.73
N THR A 6 36.65 105.96 53.99
CA THR A 6 36.98 106.01 52.55
C THR A 6 38.09 105.03 52.11
N GLN A 7 38.01 104.51 50.87
CA GLN A 7 39.08 104.18 49.88
C GLN A 7 38.40 103.49 48.67
N VAL A 8 38.31 103.98 47.42
CA VAL A 8 39.24 104.46 46.37
C VAL A 8 40.11 103.36 45.74
N VAL A 9 40.05 103.27 44.39
CA VAL A 9 40.88 102.54 43.38
C VAL A 9 40.74 101.00 43.40
N GLU A 10 40.75 100.21 42.33
CA GLU A 10 41.42 100.26 41.02
C GLU A 10 40.82 99.20 40.08
N GLU A 11 40.81 99.47 38.78
CA GLU A 11 40.56 98.47 37.73
C GLU A 11 41.63 97.37 37.78
N ALA A 12 41.21 96.12 37.59
CA ALA A 12 42.09 95.06 37.15
C ALA A 12 41.32 94.10 36.23
N GLU A 13 41.61 94.19 34.93
CA GLU A 13 41.42 93.08 34.00
C GLU A 13 42.11 91.83 34.55
N THR A 14 41.37 90.73 34.64
CA THR A 14 41.94 89.38 34.74
C THR A 14 41.19 88.48 33.77
N GLY A 15 41.91 88.04 32.75
CA GLY A 15 41.38 87.20 31.70
C GLY A 15 41.34 85.71 32.04
N ALA A 16 41.22 84.97 30.95
CA ALA A 16 41.40 83.53 30.77
C ALA A 16 40.21 82.63 31.16
N GLY A 17 39.86 81.77 30.20
CA GLY A 17 39.21 80.50 30.51
C GLY A 17 37.97 80.20 29.69
N GLY A 18 38.04 80.24 28.36
CA GLY A 18 37.12 79.45 27.55
C GLY A 18 37.28 77.97 27.93
N VAL A 19 36.39 77.47 28.78
CA VAL A 19 36.34 76.06 29.17
C VAL A 19 36.14 75.24 27.91
N ALA A 20 37.17 74.50 27.51
CA ALA A 20 37.06 73.55 26.41
C ALA A 20 35.94 72.54 26.73
N PRO A 21 35.00 72.26 25.81
CA PRO A 21 33.88 71.38 26.10
C PRO A 21 34.38 69.99 26.48
N ALA A 22 33.92 69.48 27.62
CA ALA A 22 34.27 68.16 28.11
C ALA A 22 34.04 67.10 27.02
N LYS A 23 35.10 66.37 26.64
CA LYS A 23 35.01 65.28 25.66
C LYS A 23 34.00 64.25 26.16
N GLN A 24 32.85 64.16 25.50
CA GLN A 24 31.84 63.16 25.80
C GLN A 24 32.46 61.75 25.83
N SER A 25 32.19 61.01 26.91
CA SER A 25 32.69 59.64 27.07
C SER A 25 32.16 58.73 25.96
N PHE A 26 32.94 57.70 25.60
CA PHE A 26 32.62 56.78 24.50
C PHE A 26 31.21 56.17 24.65
N GLY A 27 30.80 55.84 25.88
CA GLY A 27 29.45 55.33 26.19
C GLY A 27 28.32 56.33 25.93
N ALA A 28 28.52 57.62 26.22
CA ALA A 28 27.53 58.66 25.95
C ALA A 28 27.32 58.90 24.43
N ARG A 29 28.39 58.76 23.64
CA ARG A 29 28.34 58.84 22.17
C ARG A 29 27.66 57.62 21.54
N VAL A 30 27.92 56.41 22.04
CA VAL A 30 27.25 55.18 21.59
C VAL A 30 25.76 55.22 21.94
N GLY A 31 25.40 55.68 23.14
CA GLY A 31 24.00 55.85 23.55
C GLY A 31 23.26 56.88 22.68
N ALA A 32 23.87 58.02 22.38
CA ALA A 32 23.29 59.01 21.47
C ALA A 32 23.17 58.50 20.02
N HIS A 33 24.12 57.67 19.56
CA HIS A 33 24.08 57.02 18.24
C HIS A 33 22.92 56.02 18.12
N PHE A 34 22.76 55.12 19.09
CA PHE A 34 21.63 54.18 19.11
C PHE A 34 20.29 54.89 19.24
N LYS A 35 20.20 56.01 19.98
CA LYS A 35 18.96 56.81 20.09
C LYS A 35 18.64 57.60 18.81
N ARG A 36 19.66 58.01 18.05
CA ARG A 36 19.53 58.77 16.78
C ARG A 36 19.30 57.87 15.55
N PHE A 37 19.90 56.67 15.54
CA PHE A 37 19.86 55.72 14.42
C PHE A 37 19.13 54.41 14.76
N TRP A 38 18.30 54.38 15.80
CA TRP A 38 17.51 53.21 16.20
C TRP A 38 16.73 52.60 15.02
N TRP A 39 16.14 53.45 14.18
CA TRP A 39 15.42 53.03 12.97
C TRP A 39 16.31 52.30 11.96
N ALA A 40 17.58 52.70 11.81
CA ALA A 40 18.52 52.04 10.90
C ALA A 40 18.94 50.66 11.45
N HIS A 41 19.17 50.55 12.76
CA HIS A 41 19.40 49.25 13.41
C HIS A 41 18.19 48.33 13.33
N LEU A 42 16.97 48.86 13.47
CA LEU A 42 15.73 48.12 13.26
C LEU A 42 15.61 47.61 11.82
N ILE A 43 15.90 48.46 10.82
CA ILE A 43 15.90 48.06 9.40
C ILE A 43 16.92 46.95 9.15
N VAL A 44 18.16 47.09 9.62
CA VAL A 44 19.20 46.06 9.47
C VAL A 44 18.78 44.76 10.14
N PHE A 45 18.21 44.83 11.36
CA PHE A 45 17.68 43.66 12.05
C PHE A 45 16.57 42.97 11.23
N VAL A 46 15.61 43.72 10.70
CA VAL A 46 14.53 43.18 9.85
C VAL A 46 15.10 42.53 8.59
N ILE A 47 16.08 43.17 7.93
CA ILE A 47 16.75 42.60 6.76
C ILE A 47 17.45 41.28 7.12
N CYS A 48 18.21 41.24 8.22
CA CYS A 48 18.84 40.00 8.69
C CYS A 48 17.81 38.89 8.97
N VAL A 49 16.70 39.22 9.64
CA VAL A 49 15.61 38.28 9.91
C VAL A 49 15.01 37.76 8.59
N LEU A 50 14.74 38.62 7.62
CA LEU A 50 14.19 38.22 6.32
C LEU A 50 15.18 37.35 5.52
N VAL A 51 16.46 37.74 5.49
CA VAL A 51 17.52 37.00 4.79
C VAL A 51 17.72 35.60 5.38
N ILE A 52 17.45 35.39 6.68
CA ILE A 52 17.54 34.08 7.32
C ILE A 52 16.22 33.30 7.18
N SER A 53 15.08 33.94 7.47
CA SER A 53 13.78 33.27 7.51
C SER A 53 13.29 32.83 6.13
N LEU A 54 13.48 33.65 5.08
CA LEU A 54 13.00 33.31 3.74
C LEU A 54 13.67 32.04 3.18
N PRO A 55 15.01 31.87 3.21
CA PRO A 55 15.63 30.61 2.79
C PRO A 55 15.19 29.42 3.62
N VAL A 56 15.00 29.57 4.94
CA VAL A 56 14.53 28.47 5.80
C VAL A 56 13.13 28.02 5.36
N VAL A 57 12.21 28.97 5.14
CA VAL A 57 10.82 28.67 4.80
C VAL A 57 10.66 28.15 3.36
N TYR A 58 11.39 28.71 2.39
CA TYR A 58 11.18 28.40 0.98
C TYR A 58 12.19 27.41 0.38
N VAL A 59 13.31 27.15 1.05
CA VAL A 59 14.34 26.21 0.56
C VAL A 59 14.55 25.05 1.52
N ALA A 60 14.72 25.31 2.82
CA ALA A 60 14.99 24.24 3.78
C ALA A 60 13.74 23.41 4.09
N TYR A 61 12.59 24.06 4.34
CA TYR A 61 11.34 23.37 4.69
C TYR A 61 10.86 22.37 3.61
N PRO A 62 10.78 22.71 2.31
CA PRO A 62 10.39 21.74 1.29
C PRO A 62 11.30 20.52 1.22
N LYS A 63 12.61 20.70 1.44
CA LYS A 63 13.58 19.60 1.48
C LYS A 63 13.36 18.70 2.69
N ILE A 64 13.23 19.28 3.88
CA ILE A 64 12.94 18.53 5.12
C ILE A 64 11.62 17.77 4.99
N ALA A 65 10.60 18.39 4.40
CA ALA A 65 9.32 17.75 4.13
C ALA A 65 9.46 16.56 3.17
N GLN A 66 10.26 16.71 2.11
CA GLN A 66 10.53 15.63 1.17
C GLN A 66 11.32 14.49 1.82
N ASP A 67 12.36 14.81 2.61
CA ASP A 67 13.17 13.82 3.32
C ASP A 67 12.31 13.04 4.33
N ALA A 68 11.43 13.72 5.07
CA ALA A 68 10.49 13.06 5.99
C ALA A 68 9.50 12.14 5.27
N VAL A 69 9.02 12.52 4.08
CA VAL A 69 8.21 11.63 3.24
C VAL A 69 9.03 10.46 2.72
N ASN A 70 10.29 10.65 2.31
CA ASN A 70 11.17 9.58 1.85
C ASN A 70 11.46 8.55 2.96
N ASP A 71 11.63 9.01 4.20
CA ASP A 71 11.91 8.18 5.37
C ASP A 71 10.67 7.49 5.97
N SER A 72 9.46 7.91 5.56
CA SER A 72 8.20 7.31 6.05
C SER A 72 8.02 5.88 5.53
N THR A 73 7.25 5.06 6.23
CA THR A 73 6.83 3.74 5.75
C THR A 73 5.34 3.69 5.51
N LEU A 74 4.90 2.75 4.67
CA LEU A 74 3.50 2.48 4.43
C LEU A 74 3.31 0.97 4.52
N ASP A 75 2.51 0.54 5.48
CA ASP A 75 2.16 -0.87 5.67
C ASP A 75 0.66 -1.06 5.41
N ILE A 76 0.29 -2.05 4.62
CA ILE A 76 -1.11 -2.36 4.32
C ILE A 76 -1.50 -3.52 5.23
N THR A 77 -2.39 -3.25 6.19
CA THR A 77 -2.78 -4.21 7.22
C THR A 77 -4.06 -4.97 6.86
N GLU A 78 -4.89 -4.39 6.01
CA GLU A 78 -6.12 -5.01 5.50
C GLU A 78 -6.42 -4.48 4.09
N MET A 79 -6.85 -5.36 3.20
CA MET A 79 -7.32 -4.99 1.86
C MET A 79 -8.48 -5.88 1.45
N VAL A 80 -9.60 -5.29 1.06
CA VAL A 80 -10.78 -6.01 0.59
C VAL A 80 -11.08 -5.54 -0.83
N ILE A 81 -11.04 -6.49 -1.76
CA ILE A 81 -11.44 -6.31 -3.16
C ILE A 81 -12.78 -7.02 -3.34
N SER A 82 -13.82 -6.22 -3.51
CA SER A 82 -15.22 -6.65 -3.57
C SER A 82 -15.91 -6.11 -4.82
N ASP A 83 -17.09 -6.66 -5.13
CA ASP A 83 -17.92 -6.28 -6.28
C ASP A 83 -17.14 -6.10 -7.60
N PRO A 84 -16.30 -7.08 -8.02
CA PRO A 84 -15.47 -6.94 -9.20
C PRO A 84 -16.29 -6.87 -10.49
N THR A 85 -15.84 -6.02 -11.41
CA THR A 85 -16.23 -5.99 -12.82
C THR A 85 -14.99 -6.22 -13.70
N PRO A 86 -15.13 -6.37 -15.03
CA PRO A 86 -13.97 -6.50 -15.92
C PRO A 86 -13.00 -5.30 -15.86
N ASP A 87 -13.50 -4.13 -15.46
CA ASP A 87 -12.86 -2.82 -15.55
C ASP A 87 -12.83 -2.04 -14.22
N SER A 88 -13.37 -2.58 -13.14
CA SER A 88 -13.41 -1.90 -11.84
C SER A 88 -13.64 -2.86 -10.68
N PHE A 89 -13.47 -2.39 -9.45
CA PHE A 89 -13.85 -3.11 -8.23
C PHE A 89 -14.07 -2.11 -7.08
N GLN A 90 -14.71 -2.57 -6.01
CA GLN A 90 -14.80 -1.81 -4.75
C GLN A 90 -13.61 -2.16 -3.86
N LEU A 91 -12.84 -1.13 -3.49
CA LEU A 91 -11.71 -1.22 -2.56
C LEU A 91 -12.14 -0.76 -1.17
N ASN A 92 -11.79 -1.56 -0.16
CA ASN A 92 -11.74 -1.12 1.23
C ASN A 92 -10.38 -1.55 1.81
N GLN A 93 -9.53 -0.57 2.13
CA GLN A 93 -8.15 -0.80 2.54
C GLN A 93 -7.86 -0.03 3.83
N THR A 94 -7.17 -0.69 4.76
CA THR A 94 -6.55 -0.05 5.93
C THR A 94 -5.04 -0.12 5.78
N GLN A 95 -4.41 1.03 5.97
CA GLN A 95 -2.96 1.16 5.92
C GLN A 95 -2.45 1.96 7.11
N VAL A 96 -1.24 1.65 7.57
CA VAL A 96 -0.56 2.31 8.67
C VAL A 96 0.61 3.11 8.12
N LEU A 97 0.64 4.41 8.44
CA LEU A 97 1.75 5.29 8.10
C LEU A 97 2.78 5.27 9.24
N GLY A 98 4.00 4.82 8.94
CA GLY A 98 5.14 5.00 9.84
C GLY A 98 5.86 6.32 9.56
N SER A 99 6.17 7.09 10.60
CA SER A 99 6.82 8.38 10.49
C SER A 99 7.74 8.65 11.69
N LYS A 100 9.01 8.95 11.42
CA LYS A 100 9.98 9.34 12.47
C LYS A 100 10.00 10.86 12.72
N SER A 101 9.16 11.61 12.01
CA SER A 101 9.16 13.07 12.08
C SER A 101 8.40 13.58 13.31
N PRO A 102 9.01 14.44 14.17
CA PRO A 102 8.32 15.02 15.32
C PRO A 102 7.35 16.16 14.93
N TYR A 103 7.35 16.57 13.66
CA TYR A 103 6.64 17.78 13.22
C TYR A 103 5.16 17.50 12.90
N HIS A 104 4.79 16.25 12.62
CA HIS A 104 3.42 15.82 12.30
C HIS A 104 2.69 16.70 11.28
N PRO A 105 3.26 16.86 10.05
CA PRO A 105 2.65 17.69 9.03
C PRO A 105 1.30 17.12 8.57
N GLN A 106 0.43 18.02 8.07
CA GLN A 106 -0.76 17.62 7.34
C GLN A 106 -0.36 17.24 5.91
N ILE A 107 -0.65 16.00 5.52
CA ILE A 107 -0.65 15.54 4.12
C ILE A 107 -2.07 15.73 3.60
N TYR A 108 -2.21 16.43 2.48
CA TYR A 108 -3.51 16.64 1.84
C TYR A 108 -3.86 15.46 0.95
N GLU A 109 -5.16 15.29 0.70
CA GLU A 109 -5.66 14.30 -0.26
C GLU A 109 -5.00 14.48 -1.63
N PHE A 110 -4.79 13.36 -2.32
CA PHE A 110 -4.16 13.32 -3.63
C PHE A 110 -4.53 12.05 -4.38
N ASP A 111 -4.28 12.06 -5.68
CA ASP A 111 -4.42 10.89 -6.53
C ASP A 111 -3.08 10.16 -6.63
N ALA A 112 -3.07 8.87 -6.30
CA ALA A 112 -1.89 8.03 -6.35
C ALA A 112 -2.00 7.02 -7.50
N ALA A 113 -1.07 7.07 -8.43
CA ALA A 113 -0.91 6.04 -9.45
C ALA A 113 -0.33 4.77 -8.80
N VAL A 114 -0.94 3.63 -9.10
CA VAL A 114 -0.54 2.32 -8.56
C VAL A 114 -0.10 1.43 -9.70
N SER A 115 1.12 0.88 -9.59
CA SER A 115 1.67 -0.06 -10.57
C SER A 115 2.35 -1.23 -9.87
N LEU A 116 2.46 -2.36 -10.57
CA LEU A 116 3.43 -3.38 -10.18
C LEU A 116 4.85 -2.76 -10.27
N LEU A 117 5.74 -3.10 -9.33
CA LEU A 117 7.10 -2.56 -9.34
C LEU A 117 7.81 -2.94 -10.65
N GLY A 118 8.37 -1.96 -11.35
CA GLY A 118 9.04 -2.15 -12.64
C GLY A 118 8.12 -2.22 -13.86
N ALA A 119 6.79 -2.14 -13.68
CA ALA A 119 5.87 -2.05 -14.80
C ALA A 119 5.99 -0.70 -15.54
N ALA A 120 5.75 -0.72 -16.85
CA ALA A 120 5.84 0.48 -17.69
C ALA A 120 4.70 1.49 -17.44
N ALA A 121 3.56 1.04 -16.93
CA ALA A 121 2.38 1.85 -16.70
C ALA A 121 1.65 1.43 -15.41
N PRO A 122 0.94 2.35 -14.74
CA PRO A 122 0.04 2.03 -13.65
C PRO A 122 -1.24 1.33 -14.14
N PHE A 123 -1.78 0.44 -13.34
CA PHE A 123 -3.05 -0.24 -13.64
C PHE A 123 -4.27 0.54 -13.12
N THR A 124 -4.07 1.47 -12.19
CA THR A 124 -5.14 2.34 -11.68
C THR A 124 -4.59 3.59 -10.98
N THR A 125 -5.50 4.50 -10.63
CA THR A 125 -5.28 5.64 -9.74
C THR A 125 -6.24 5.54 -8.55
N VAL A 126 -5.70 5.70 -7.34
CA VAL A 126 -6.44 5.60 -6.07
C VAL A 126 -6.44 6.97 -5.41
N ARG A 127 -7.62 7.50 -5.04
CA ARG A 127 -7.70 8.73 -4.24
C ARG A 127 -7.32 8.41 -2.80
N VAL A 128 -6.24 8.98 -2.31
CA VAL A 128 -5.78 8.83 -0.93
C VAL A 128 -6.30 10.01 -0.10
N PRO A 129 -6.98 9.78 1.03
CA PRO A 129 -7.51 10.85 1.86
C PRO A 129 -6.38 11.62 2.57
N GLY A 130 -6.67 12.87 2.94
CA GLY A 130 -5.75 13.67 3.73
C GLY A 130 -5.58 13.12 5.15
N VAL A 131 -4.36 13.16 5.67
CA VAL A 131 -4.02 12.64 7.01
C VAL A 131 -2.99 13.52 7.69
N LYS A 132 -3.09 13.64 9.01
CA LYS A 132 -2.02 14.21 9.82
C LYS A 132 -0.96 13.13 10.08
N SER A 133 0.28 13.38 9.65
CA SER A 133 1.37 12.39 9.71
C SER A 133 1.88 12.16 11.13
N VAL A 134 1.13 11.37 11.90
CA VAL A 134 1.54 10.84 13.19
C VAL A 134 2.04 9.41 12.98
N ASP A 135 3.08 9.01 13.70
CA ASP A 135 3.58 7.64 13.62
C ASP A 135 2.49 6.64 14.03
N GLY A 136 2.29 5.60 13.23
CA GLY A 136 1.28 4.58 13.47
C GLY A 136 -0.15 5.02 13.17
N VAL A 137 -0.36 6.17 12.52
CA VAL A 137 -1.72 6.60 12.15
C VAL A 137 -2.31 5.66 11.11
N GLU A 138 -3.54 5.21 11.35
CA GLU A 138 -4.33 4.45 10.39
C GLU A 138 -4.99 5.38 9.36
N ILE A 139 -4.96 4.94 8.11
CA ILE A 139 -5.61 5.60 6.99
C ILE A 139 -6.53 4.56 6.35
N HIS A 140 -7.82 4.89 6.26
CA HIS A 140 -8.80 4.04 5.60
C HIS A 140 -9.11 4.60 4.21
N VAL A 141 -9.02 3.74 3.20
CA VAL A 141 -9.30 4.07 1.80
C VAL A 141 -10.47 3.21 1.36
N GLU A 142 -11.63 3.83 1.20
CA GLU A 142 -12.84 3.19 0.72
C GLU A 142 -13.34 3.91 -0.53
N GLN A 143 -13.31 3.23 -1.68
CA GLN A 143 -13.76 3.79 -2.94
C GLN A 143 -13.95 2.72 -4.02
N LYS A 144 -14.74 3.07 -5.02
CA LYS A 144 -14.71 2.36 -6.30
C LYS A 144 -13.41 2.69 -7.02
N VAL A 145 -12.70 1.66 -7.47
CA VAL A 145 -11.46 1.76 -8.24
C VAL A 145 -11.76 1.36 -9.68
N ASP A 146 -11.55 2.28 -10.60
CA ASP A 146 -11.61 2.00 -12.04
C ASP A 146 -10.20 1.64 -12.55
N LEU A 147 -10.11 0.57 -13.33
CA LEU A 147 -8.86 0.08 -13.91
C LEU A 147 -8.52 0.88 -15.16
N SER A 148 -7.45 1.66 -15.13
CA SER A 148 -6.93 2.33 -16.32
C SER A 148 -6.28 1.34 -17.29
N ASP A 149 -5.79 0.20 -16.78
CA ASP A 149 -5.28 -0.91 -17.56
C ASP A 149 -5.59 -2.24 -16.85
N ALA A 150 -6.64 -2.93 -17.31
CA ALA A 150 -7.04 -4.23 -16.78
C ALA A 150 -6.03 -5.35 -17.09
N GLY A 151 -5.23 -5.21 -18.15
CA GLY A 151 -4.17 -6.16 -18.49
C GLY A 151 -3.01 -6.08 -17.48
N ALA A 152 -2.58 -4.87 -17.15
CA ALA A 152 -1.59 -4.61 -16.10
C ALA A 152 -2.10 -5.01 -14.70
N PHE A 153 -3.40 -4.84 -14.42
CA PHE A 153 -4.00 -5.41 -13.21
C PHE A 153 -3.98 -6.93 -13.23
N GLY A 154 -4.19 -7.56 -14.39
CA GLY A 154 -4.01 -9.00 -14.58
C GLY A 154 -2.57 -9.48 -14.34
N ASP A 155 -1.56 -8.68 -14.71
CA ASP A 155 -0.16 -8.97 -14.36
C ASP A 155 0.07 -8.90 -12.84
N TYR A 156 -0.51 -7.90 -12.18
CA TYR A 156 -0.49 -7.82 -10.72
C TYR A 156 -1.20 -9.01 -10.07
N ALA A 157 -2.40 -9.38 -10.51
CA ALA A 157 -3.13 -10.55 -9.99
C ALA A 157 -2.33 -11.85 -10.21
N THR A 158 -1.65 -11.98 -11.34
CA THR A 158 -0.75 -13.10 -11.63
C THR A 158 0.45 -13.11 -10.67
N ALA A 159 1.07 -11.95 -10.42
CA ALA A 159 2.15 -11.82 -9.46
C ALA A 159 1.70 -12.18 -8.03
N VAL A 160 0.49 -11.77 -7.63
CA VAL A 160 -0.14 -12.14 -6.35
C VAL A 160 -0.34 -13.65 -6.27
N MET A 161 -0.84 -14.29 -7.32
CA MET A 161 -1.04 -15.75 -7.32
C MET A 161 0.28 -16.52 -7.16
N LEU A 162 1.35 -16.09 -7.84
CA LEU A 162 2.56 -16.90 -8.00
C LEU A 162 3.67 -16.67 -6.97
N ASN A 163 3.69 -15.53 -6.29
CA ASN A 163 4.82 -15.14 -5.43
C ASN A 163 4.45 -15.11 -3.94
N GLU A 164 5.44 -15.32 -3.08
CA GLU A 164 5.32 -15.11 -1.62
C GLU A 164 5.10 -13.65 -1.27
N GLU A 165 5.77 -12.75 -1.99
CA GLU A 165 5.67 -11.30 -1.83
C GLU A 165 5.51 -10.61 -3.19
N VAL A 166 4.77 -9.51 -3.20
CA VAL A 166 4.53 -8.67 -4.36
C VAL A 166 4.84 -7.23 -3.99
N SER A 167 5.64 -6.57 -4.81
CA SER A 167 6.00 -5.17 -4.65
C SER A 167 5.19 -4.28 -5.58
N LEU A 168 4.49 -3.30 -5.01
CA LEU A 168 3.76 -2.25 -5.71
C LEU A 168 4.52 -0.94 -5.62
N ASN A 169 4.44 -0.12 -6.67
CA ASN A 169 4.87 1.26 -6.64
C ASN A 169 3.65 2.19 -6.51
N ILE A 170 3.69 3.08 -5.52
CA ILE A 170 2.67 4.08 -5.24
C ILE A 170 3.28 5.45 -5.50
N TYR A 171 2.78 6.14 -6.51
CA TYR A 171 3.31 7.42 -6.97
C TYR A 171 2.26 8.53 -6.95
N GLY A 172 2.58 9.69 -6.38
CA GLY A 172 1.73 10.88 -6.43
C GLY A 172 2.45 12.14 -5.92
N THR A 173 1.78 13.28 -5.97
CA THR A 173 2.36 14.58 -5.58
C THR A 173 1.47 15.34 -4.60
N PRO A 174 1.28 14.81 -3.37
CA PRO A 174 0.44 15.47 -2.39
C PRO A 174 0.95 16.85 -2.00
N GLY A 175 -0.01 17.70 -1.63
CA GLY A 175 0.31 18.88 -0.85
C GLY A 175 0.66 18.50 0.60
N LEU A 176 1.57 19.25 1.21
CA LEU A 176 1.99 19.07 2.60
C LEU A 176 2.07 20.42 3.30
N LYS A 177 1.57 20.49 4.54
CA LYS A 177 1.66 21.70 5.36
C LYS A 177 2.06 21.40 6.80
N GLN A 178 3.10 22.07 7.26
CA GLN A 178 3.56 22.03 8.64
C GLN A 178 3.10 23.27 9.41
N GLY A 179 2.14 23.10 10.33
CA GLY A 179 1.67 24.17 11.21
C GLY A 179 1.30 25.47 10.46
N GLY A 180 1.93 26.59 10.84
CA GLY A 180 1.74 27.90 10.21
C GLY A 180 2.58 28.14 8.94
N LEU A 181 3.43 27.21 8.54
CA LEU A 181 4.26 27.36 7.34
C LEU A 181 3.40 27.28 6.06
N PRO A 182 3.88 27.85 4.93
CA PRO A 182 3.22 27.72 3.64
C PRO A 182 3.01 26.25 3.24
N LYS A 183 1.95 26.00 2.47
CA LYS A 183 1.76 24.68 1.84
C LYS A 183 2.86 24.48 0.80
N THR A 184 3.50 23.31 0.83
CA THR A 184 4.46 22.85 -0.19
C THR A 184 3.91 21.62 -0.88
N THR A 185 4.52 21.22 -1.99
CA THR A 185 4.26 19.93 -2.64
C THR A 185 5.43 19.00 -2.34
N VAL A 186 5.13 17.72 -2.14
CA VAL A 186 6.13 16.65 -1.97
C VAL A 186 5.83 15.54 -2.96
N THR A 187 6.86 14.85 -3.41
CA THR A 187 6.72 13.65 -4.22
C THR A 187 6.57 12.45 -3.31
N TYR A 188 5.43 11.77 -3.40
CA TYR A 188 5.19 10.49 -2.78
C TYR A 188 5.56 9.40 -3.77
N ASN A 189 6.67 8.72 -3.55
CA ASN A 189 7.12 7.61 -4.39
C ASN A 189 7.55 6.47 -3.47
N LYS A 190 6.67 5.48 -3.30
CA LYS A 190 6.84 4.42 -2.31
C LYS A 190 6.68 3.06 -2.94
N THR A 191 7.64 2.19 -2.63
CA THR A 191 7.49 0.75 -2.86
C THR A 191 6.84 0.13 -1.63
N VAL A 192 5.69 -0.51 -1.82
CA VAL A 192 4.98 -1.27 -0.79
C VAL A 192 5.13 -2.74 -1.10
N VAL A 193 5.57 -3.54 -0.12
CA VAL A 193 5.67 -4.99 -0.25
C VAL A 193 4.51 -5.62 0.50
N MET A 194 3.78 -6.52 -0.17
CA MET A 194 2.67 -7.26 0.42
C MET A 194 2.88 -8.75 0.20
N LYS A 195 2.31 -9.58 1.09
CA LYS A 195 2.27 -11.02 0.85
C LYS A 195 1.34 -11.36 -0.31
N GLY A 196 1.79 -12.25 -1.19
CA GLY A 196 0.98 -12.90 -2.21
C GLY A 196 0.34 -14.20 -1.69
N LEU A 197 -0.02 -15.09 -2.61
CA LEU A 197 -0.66 -16.38 -2.34
C LEU A 197 0.32 -17.55 -2.41
N ASN A 198 1.58 -17.31 -2.78
CA ASN A 198 2.63 -18.32 -2.92
C ASN A 198 2.20 -19.59 -3.67
N LYS A 199 1.63 -19.44 -4.87
CA LYS A 199 1.13 -20.56 -5.69
C LYS A 199 0.06 -21.40 -5.00
N LEU A 200 -0.58 -20.87 -3.95
CA LEU A 200 -1.48 -21.61 -3.06
C LEU A 200 -0.79 -22.81 -2.39
N GLU A 201 0.47 -22.63 -1.95
CA GLU A 201 1.17 -23.64 -1.16
C GLU A 201 0.31 -24.08 0.03
N GLY A 202 0.14 -25.40 0.17
CA GLY A 202 -0.75 -26.00 1.15
C GLY A 202 -2.19 -26.21 0.65
N PHE A 203 -2.49 -25.91 -0.62
CA PHE A 203 -3.76 -26.30 -1.24
C PHE A 203 -3.99 -27.81 -1.11
N ALA A 204 -5.19 -28.19 -0.69
CA ALA A 204 -5.55 -29.58 -0.49
C ALA A 204 -7.02 -29.85 -0.81
N VAL A 205 -7.32 -31.10 -1.08
CA VAL A 205 -8.69 -31.62 -1.22
C VAL A 205 -8.88 -32.67 -0.11
N PRO A 206 -9.27 -32.24 1.10
CA PRO A 206 -9.37 -33.15 2.25
C PRO A 206 -10.41 -34.25 2.07
N ASP A 207 -11.51 -33.94 1.38
CA ASP A 207 -12.60 -34.86 1.13
C ASP A 207 -13.19 -34.66 -0.26
N PHE A 208 -13.56 -35.77 -0.89
CA PHE A 208 -14.35 -35.79 -2.10
C PHE A 208 -15.15 -37.09 -2.18
N HIS A 209 -16.34 -37.04 -2.77
CA HIS A 209 -17.21 -38.19 -2.95
C HIS A 209 -17.73 -38.25 -4.37
N ILE A 210 -17.94 -39.48 -4.85
CA ILE A 210 -18.54 -39.74 -6.15
C ILE A 210 -20.06 -39.78 -5.97
N MET A 211 -20.79 -39.04 -6.80
CA MET A 211 -22.25 -38.98 -6.76
C MET A 211 -22.84 -39.92 -7.83
N ILE A 212 -23.56 -40.94 -7.37
CA ILE A 212 -24.28 -41.90 -8.23
C ILE A 212 -25.74 -41.99 -7.72
N PRO A 213 -26.74 -41.57 -8.51
CA PRO A 213 -26.61 -40.92 -9.83
C PRO A 213 -26.03 -39.50 -9.74
N ALA A 214 -25.61 -38.95 -10.88
CA ALA A 214 -25.21 -37.56 -11.00
C ALA A 214 -26.37 -36.61 -10.66
N VAL A 215 -26.07 -35.47 -10.04
CA VAL A 215 -27.05 -34.45 -9.63
C VAL A 215 -26.72 -33.15 -10.34
N ASN A 216 -27.69 -32.58 -11.06
CA ASN A 216 -27.54 -31.31 -11.79
C ASN A 216 -26.33 -31.27 -12.75
N GLY A 217 -25.97 -32.41 -13.34
CA GLY A 217 -24.81 -32.52 -14.23
C GLY A 217 -23.47 -32.69 -13.52
N TYR A 218 -23.43 -32.66 -12.19
CA TYR A 218 -22.23 -32.96 -11.40
C TYR A 218 -22.23 -34.42 -10.96
N ASN A 219 -21.07 -35.05 -10.98
CA ASN A 219 -20.90 -36.46 -10.59
C ASN A 219 -19.88 -36.65 -9.46
N MET A 220 -19.34 -35.55 -8.93
CA MET A 220 -18.50 -35.53 -7.74
C MET A 220 -18.80 -34.26 -6.93
N ASN A 221 -18.68 -34.36 -5.61
CA ASN A 221 -18.67 -33.22 -4.69
C ASN A 221 -17.51 -33.39 -3.70
N GLY A 222 -17.22 -32.36 -2.93
CA GLY A 222 -16.20 -32.43 -1.89
C GLY A 222 -15.90 -31.05 -1.33
N THR A 223 -14.76 -30.97 -0.67
CA THR A 223 -14.29 -29.73 -0.06
C THR A 223 -12.86 -29.47 -0.48
N VAL A 224 -12.54 -28.22 -0.76
CA VAL A 224 -11.18 -27.75 -1.00
C VAL A 224 -10.70 -26.89 0.15
N TYR A 225 -9.42 -26.96 0.42
CA TYR A 225 -8.71 -26.15 1.39
C TYR A 225 -7.76 -25.21 0.64
N ILE A 226 -7.95 -23.91 0.81
CA ILE A 226 -7.21 -22.84 0.12
C ILE A 226 -6.58 -21.89 1.14
N PRO A 227 -5.25 -21.97 1.34
CA PRO A 227 -4.52 -21.00 2.14
C PRO A 227 -4.46 -19.62 1.48
N ASN A 228 -4.55 -18.59 2.31
CA ASN A 228 -4.30 -17.21 1.92
C ASN A 228 -3.41 -16.56 3.00
N PRO A 229 -2.08 -16.56 2.81
CA PRO A 229 -1.16 -15.97 3.78
C PRO A 229 -1.13 -14.43 3.75
N SER A 230 -1.89 -13.81 2.83
CA SER A 230 -1.96 -12.36 2.68
C SER A 230 -3.00 -11.69 3.59
N VAL A 231 -2.97 -10.36 3.60
CA VAL A 231 -4.00 -9.51 4.26
C VAL A 231 -5.19 -9.22 3.33
N MET A 232 -5.21 -9.79 2.13
CA MET A 232 -6.22 -9.51 1.12
C MET A 232 -7.44 -10.42 1.27
N THR A 233 -8.64 -9.84 1.27
CA THR A 233 -9.89 -10.52 1.00
C THR A 233 -10.28 -10.27 -0.46
N ILE A 234 -10.45 -11.33 -1.26
CA ILE A 234 -10.66 -11.23 -2.70
C ILE A 234 -11.97 -11.94 -3.09
N SER A 235 -12.93 -11.19 -3.62
CA SER A 235 -14.13 -11.75 -4.23
C SER A 235 -13.80 -12.21 -5.65
N MET A 236 -13.80 -13.52 -5.89
CA MET A 236 -13.40 -14.12 -7.17
C MET A 236 -14.59 -14.68 -7.98
N GLY A 237 -15.78 -14.69 -7.40
CA GLY A 237 -17.00 -15.20 -8.05
C GLY A 237 -16.95 -16.70 -8.30
N ASN A 238 -17.60 -17.12 -9.38
CA ASN A 238 -17.68 -18.52 -9.79
C ASN A 238 -16.41 -18.91 -10.55
N LEU A 239 -15.67 -19.88 -10.03
CA LEU A 239 -14.48 -20.41 -10.66
C LEU A 239 -14.78 -21.73 -11.38
N THR A 240 -14.22 -21.87 -12.57
CA THR A 240 -14.08 -23.17 -13.24
C THR A 240 -12.59 -23.51 -13.32
N LEU A 241 -12.23 -24.72 -12.89
CA LEU A 241 -10.88 -25.24 -12.95
C LEU A 241 -10.87 -26.54 -13.77
N ASN A 242 -9.90 -26.68 -14.66
CA ASN A 242 -9.70 -27.89 -15.43
C ASN A 242 -8.94 -28.93 -14.62
N LEU A 243 -9.34 -30.19 -14.75
CA LEU A 243 -8.68 -31.34 -14.16
C LEU A 243 -8.02 -32.18 -15.25
N ALA A 244 -6.76 -32.54 -15.06
CA ALA A 244 -6.03 -33.43 -15.95
C ALA A 244 -5.20 -34.44 -15.15
N VAL A 245 -4.87 -35.56 -15.80
CA VAL A 245 -3.91 -36.55 -15.30
C VAL A 245 -3.01 -36.91 -16.47
N ASP A 246 -1.70 -36.72 -16.30
CA ASP A 246 -0.68 -36.97 -17.34
C ASP A 246 -1.03 -36.29 -18.69
N GLY A 247 -1.47 -35.03 -18.61
CA GLY A 247 -1.89 -34.23 -19.78
C GLY A 247 -3.24 -34.62 -20.40
N LYS A 248 -3.88 -35.71 -19.95
CA LYS A 248 -5.22 -36.12 -20.39
C LYS A 248 -6.28 -35.39 -19.59
N ALA A 249 -7.20 -34.71 -20.28
CA ALA A 249 -8.33 -34.04 -19.65
C ALA A 249 -9.24 -35.05 -18.93
N MET A 250 -9.44 -34.83 -17.63
CA MET A 250 -10.29 -35.66 -16.78
C MET A 250 -11.61 -34.99 -16.45
N GLY A 251 -11.76 -33.68 -16.64
CA GLY A 251 -13.02 -32.97 -16.41
C GLY A 251 -12.80 -31.59 -15.84
N GLN A 252 -13.78 -31.11 -15.08
CA GLN A 252 -13.77 -29.78 -14.48
C GLN A 252 -14.30 -29.81 -13.05
N THR A 253 -13.79 -28.89 -12.23
CA THR A 253 -14.32 -28.59 -10.90
C THR A 253 -14.76 -27.13 -10.83
N TYR A 254 -15.73 -26.88 -9.96
CA TYR A 254 -16.46 -25.63 -9.84
C TYR A 254 -16.48 -25.20 -8.37
N LEU A 255 -16.07 -23.95 -8.14
CA LEU A 255 -16.19 -23.27 -6.85
C LEU A 255 -17.14 -22.09 -7.05
N ASN A 256 -18.28 -22.10 -6.35
CA ASN A 256 -19.29 -21.06 -6.51
C ASN A 256 -19.09 -19.95 -5.49
N ASP A 257 -19.26 -18.70 -5.92
CA ASP A 257 -19.20 -17.49 -5.10
C ASP A 257 -17.97 -17.42 -4.18
N LEU A 258 -16.80 -17.76 -4.72
CA LEU A 258 -15.57 -17.80 -3.94
C LEU A 258 -15.19 -16.40 -3.45
N VAL A 259 -15.06 -16.28 -2.13
CA VAL A 259 -14.42 -15.14 -1.46
C VAL A 259 -13.24 -15.67 -0.67
N LEU A 260 -12.03 -15.38 -1.13
CA LEU A 260 -10.80 -15.81 -0.47
C LEU A 260 -10.45 -14.82 0.63
N LYS A 261 -10.54 -15.24 1.90
CA LYS A 261 -10.23 -14.40 3.08
C LYS A 261 -8.83 -14.70 3.61
N PRO A 262 -8.19 -13.79 4.36
CA PRO A 262 -6.94 -14.07 5.06
C PRO A 262 -7.03 -15.33 5.93
N GLY A 263 -5.97 -16.15 5.91
CA GLY A 263 -5.90 -17.42 6.62
C GLY A 263 -6.40 -18.61 5.79
N ASN A 264 -7.06 -19.54 6.48
CA ASN A 264 -7.43 -20.84 5.91
C ASN A 264 -8.89 -20.84 5.45
N ASN A 265 -9.12 -21.15 4.18
CA ASN A 265 -10.45 -21.17 3.58
C ASN A 265 -10.85 -22.61 3.25
N THR A 266 -12.04 -23.04 3.70
CA THR A 266 -12.61 -24.35 3.43
C THR A 266 -13.88 -24.17 2.61
N ILE A 267 -13.85 -24.57 1.34
CA ILE A 267 -14.86 -24.21 0.35
C ILE A 267 -15.45 -25.48 -0.26
N PRO A 268 -16.79 -25.62 -0.34
CA PRO A 268 -17.40 -26.73 -1.05
C PRO A 268 -17.11 -26.64 -2.54
N MET A 269 -16.87 -27.79 -3.16
CA MET A 269 -16.68 -27.92 -4.61
C MET A 269 -17.66 -28.92 -5.21
N LEU A 270 -17.97 -28.69 -6.48
CA LEU A 270 -18.68 -29.63 -7.34
C LEU A 270 -17.79 -29.95 -8.53
N ALA A 271 -17.86 -31.16 -9.05
CA ALA A 271 -17.09 -31.53 -10.24
C ALA A 271 -17.89 -32.41 -11.19
N ASN A 272 -17.55 -32.26 -12.47
CA ASN A 272 -17.95 -33.17 -13.54
C ASN A 272 -16.67 -33.81 -14.10
N VAL A 273 -16.51 -35.10 -13.81
CA VAL A 273 -15.30 -35.86 -14.14
C VAL A 273 -15.63 -37.00 -15.09
N ASN A 274 -14.77 -37.27 -16.05
CA ASN A 274 -14.90 -38.38 -16.98
C ASN A 274 -14.55 -39.70 -16.29
N GLN A 275 -15.52 -40.26 -15.57
CA GLN A 275 -15.39 -41.53 -14.84
C GLN A 275 -14.96 -42.69 -15.76
N ALA A 276 -15.44 -42.72 -17.01
CA ALA A 276 -15.04 -43.74 -17.98
C ALA A 276 -13.55 -43.64 -18.36
N ALA A 277 -12.99 -42.42 -18.45
CA ALA A 277 -11.57 -42.22 -18.67
C ALA A 277 -10.74 -42.68 -17.46
N ILE A 278 -11.22 -42.46 -16.24
CA ILE A 278 -10.58 -42.93 -15.00
C ILE A 278 -10.60 -44.46 -14.93
N LEU A 279 -11.74 -45.10 -15.20
CA LEU A 279 -11.84 -46.57 -15.21
C LEU A 279 -10.93 -47.18 -16.29
N THR A 280 -10.91 -46.60 -17.49
CA THR A 280 -10.00 -47.02 -18.56
C THR A 280 -8.53 -46.87 -18.17
N MET A 281 -8.19 -45.80 -17.43
CA MET A 281 -6.84 -45.60 -16.92
C MET A 281 -6.45 -46.72 -15.95
N PHE A 282 -7.32 -47.09 -15.00
CA PHE A 282 -7.05 -48.17 -14.06
C PHE A 282 -7.03 -49.55 -14.71
N ALA A 283 -7.86 -49.80 -15.73
CA ALA A 283 -7.90 -51.07 -16.46
C ALA A 283 -6.71 -51.29 -17.41
N SER A 284 -5.91 -50.26 -17.70
CA SER A 284 -4.74 -50.37 -18.57
C SER A 284 -3.63 -51.21 -17.91
N SER A 285 -2.99 -52.08 -18.68
CA SER A 285 -1.80 -52.83 -18.22
C SER A 285 -0.69 -51.89 -17.73
N ASP A 286 -0.58 -50.73 -18.37
CA ASP A 286 0.45 -49.73 -18.14
C ASP A 286 0.04 -48.69 -17.07
N ASN A 287 -1.04 -48.93 -16.32
CA ASN A 287 -1.49 -48.04 -15.25
C ASN A 287 -0.36 -47.77 -14.23
N PRO A 288 0.13 -46.53 -14.09
CA PRO A 288 1.21 -46.19 -13.15
C PRO A 288 0.70 -46.03 -11.69
N TYR A 289 -0.60 -45.89 -11.46
CA TYR A 289 -1.21 -45.59 -10.16
C TYR A 289 -1.81 -46.85 -9.51
N LYS A 290 -0.95 -47.82 -9.18
CA LYS A 290 -1.37 -49.13 -8.63
C LYS A 290 -1.92 -49.05 -7.19
N ASP A 291 -1.58 -48.00 -6.46
CA ASP A 291 -2.07 -47.71 -5.10
C ASP A 291 -3.40 -46.94 -5.09
N GLY A 292 -3.93 -46.58 -6.27
CA GLY A 292 -5.14 -45.78 -6.40
C GLY A 292 -4.94 -44.30 -6.15
N ILE A 293 -3.71 -43.85 -5.91
CA ILE A 293 -3.37 -42.45 -5.65
C ILE A 293 -3.00 -41.79 -6.99
N VAL A 294 -3.85 -40.87 -7.43
CA VAL A 294 -3.72 -40.24 -8.74
C VAL A 294 -3.34 -38.76 -8.57
N PRO A 295 -2.24 -38.29 -9.18
CA PRO A 295 -1.83 -36.89 -9.16
C PRO A 295 -2.66 -36.11 -10.20
N PHE A 296 -3.73 -35.47 -9.75
CA PHE A 296 -4.52 -34.59 -10.60
C PHE A 296 -3.83 -33.23 -10.75
N GLN A 297 -3.55 -32.83 -11.99
CA GLN A 297 -3.17 -31.47 -12.33
C GLN A 297 -4.43 -30.59 -12.40
N ILE A 298 -4.36 -29.41 -11.79
CA ILE A 298 -5.46 -28.45 -11.76
C ILE A 298 -4.95 -27.13 -12.37
N THR A 299 -5.70 -26.59 -13.31
CA THR A 299 -5.38 -25.30 -13.95
C THR A 299 -6.63 -24.43 -14.06
N GLY A 300 -6.48 -23.14 -13.78
CA GLY A 300 -7.56 -22.18 -13.93
C GLY A 300 -8.13 -22.12 -15.33
N ASN A 301 -9.46 -22.11 -15.45
CA ASN A 301 -10.15 -21.94 -16.73
C ASN A 301 -10.90 -20.61 -16.83
N SER A 302 -11.67 -20.25 -15.80
CA SER A 302 -12.43 -19.00 -15.79
C SER A 302 -12.77 -18.54 -14.37
N SER A 303 -12.99 -17.23 -14.24
CA SER A 303 -13.58 -16.57 -13.09
C SER A 303 -14.72 -15.67 -13.60
N VAL A 304 -15.93 -15.86 -13.05
CA VAL A 304 -17.14 -15.16 -13.49
C VAL A 304 -17.87 -14.57 -12.29
N TYR A 305 -18.14 -13.27 -12.31
CA TYR A 305 -18.88 -12.59 -11.26
C TYR A 305 -20.12 -11.90 -11.85
N HIS A 306 -21.31 -12.23 -11.32
CA HIS A 306 -22.60 -11.75 -11.83
C HIS A 306 -22.75 -11.82 -13.37
N GLY A 307 -22.29 -12.92 -13.97
CA GLY A 307 -22.38 -13.16 -15.42
C GLY A 307 -21.33 -12.43 -16.27
N LYS A 308 -20.35 -11.75 -15.65
CA LYS A 308 -19.23 -11.10 -16.34
C LYS A 308 -17.93 -11.86 -16.10
N ASN A 309 -17.16 -12.08 -17.17
CA ASN A 309 -15.83 -12.68 -17.07
C ASN A 309 -14.85 -11.72 -16.42
N LEU A 310 -14.05 -12.23 -15.50
CA LEU A 310 -12.95 -11.50 -14.86
C LEU A 310 -11.63 -12.02 -15.46
N ASP A 311 -11.23 -11.42 -16.58
CA ASP A 311 -10.07 -11.90 -17.36
C ASP A 311 -8.76 -11.81 -16.57
N TYR A 312 -8.62 -10.81 -15.69
CA TYR A 312 -7.44 -10.67 -14.83
C TYR A 312 -7.30 -11.83 -13.83
N PHE A 313 -8.39 -12.30 -13.22
CA PHE A 313 -8.36 -13.49 -12.36
C PHE A 313 -8.22 -14.77 -13.16
N THR A 314 -8.87 -14.85 -14.32
CA THR A 314 -8.73 -16.00 -15.23
C THR A 314 -7.26 -16.20 -15.64
N LYS A 315 -6.58 -15.12 -16.02
CA LYS A 315 -5.14 -15.11 -16.33
C LYS A 315 -4.30 -15.58 -15.15
N ALA A 316 -4.54 -15.06 -13.95
CA ALA A 316 -3.79 -15.44 -12.74
C ALA A 316 -3.99 -16.91 -12.38
N LEU A 317 -5.23 -17.41 -12.42
CA LEU A 317 -5.56 -18.80 -12.15
C LEU A 317 -4.96 -19.76 -13.19
N ALA A 318 -4.92 -19.36 -14.47
CA ALA A 318 -4.31 -20.16 -15.54
C ALA A 318 -2.79 -20.25 -15.42
N ALA A 319 -2.14 -19.25 -14.80
CA ALA A 319 -0.69 -19.23 -14.61
C ALA A 319 -0.21 -20.17 -13.48
N ASN A 320 -1.10 -20.55 -12.55
CA ASN A 320 -0.76 -21.45 -11.44
C ASN A 320 -1.21 -22.88 -11.74
N ASN A 321 -0.26 -23.81 -11.80
CA ASN A 321 -0.55 -25.23 -11.98
C ASN A 321 -0.41 -25.95 -10.64
N LEU A 322 -1.52 -26.46 -10.13
CA LEU A 322 -1.56 -27.22 -8.88
C LEU A 322 -1.53 -28.71 -9.19
N THR A 323 -0.95 -29.50 -8.28
CA THR A 323 -1.05 -30.96 -8.34
C THR A 323 -1.53 -31.47 -6.99
N VAL A 324 -2.59 -32.28 -6.99
CA VAL A 324 -3.13 -32.92 -5.79
C VAL A 324 -3.23 -34.41 -5.99
N ASN A 325 -2.70 -35.16 -5.02
CA ASN A 325 -2.78 -36.62 -4.98
C ASN A 325 -4.11 -37.04 -4.36
N LEU A 326 -5.00 -37.63 -5.16
CA LEU A 326 -6.33 -38.06 -4.73
C LEU A 326 -6.41 -39.58 -4.65
N ASN A 327 -6.95 -40.11 -3.55
CA ASN A 327 -7.18 -41.54 -3.38
C ASN A 327 -8.49 -41.97 -4.07
N VAL A 328 -8.40 -42.31 -5.35
CA VAL A 328 -9.56 -42.65 -6.17
C VAL A 328 -10.14 -44.01 -5.79
N TYR A 329 -9.31 -44.96 -5.35
CA TYR A 329 -9.80 -46.28 -4.89
C TYR A 329 -10.68 -46.16 -3.65
N GLN A 330 -10.31 -45.32 -2.69
CA GLN A 330 -11.16 -45.05 -1.54
C GLN A 330 -12.52 -44.50 -1.97
N ALA A 331 -12.53 -43.48 -2.84
CA ALA A 331 -13.77 -42.89 -3.31
C ALA A 331 -14.65 -43.87 -4.11
N LEU A 332 -14.06 -44.75 -4.93
CA LEU A 332 -14.80 -45.79 -5.64
C LEU A 332 -15.36 -46.84 -4.68
N LYS A 333 -14.59 -47.23 -3.66
CA LYS A 333 -15.03 -48.19 -2.63
C LYS A 333 -16.24 -47.69 -1.85
N GLU A 334 -16.29 -46.39 -1.56
CA GLU A 334 -17.45 -45.73 -0.93
C GLU A 334 -18.73 -45.84 -1.79
N THR A 335 -18.59 -45.97 -3.12
CA THR A 335 -19.72 -46.23 -4.03
C THR A 335 -20.10 -47.70 -4.19
N GLY A 336 -19.37 -48.62 -3.55
CA GLY A 336 -19.53 -50.06 -3.70
C GLY A 336 -18.74 -50.68 -4.87
N LEU A 337 -17.86 -49.93 -5.53
CA LEU A 337 -16.95 -50.42 -6.57
C LEU A 337 -15.52 -50.60 -5.99
N ASP A 338 -15.08 -51.83 -5.78
CA ASP A 338 -13.73 -52.10 -5.25
C ASP A 338 -12.75 -52.50 -6.37
N LEU A 339 -11.81 -51.61 -6.68
CA LEU A 339 -10.73 -51.83 -7.66
C LEU A 339 -9.37 -52.05 -7.00
N SER A 340 -9.29 -52.22 -5.68
CA SER A 340 -8.02 -52.37 -4.96
C SER A 340 -7.32 -53.72 -5.17
N ASN A 341 -8.01 -54.69 -5.79
CA ASN A 341 -7.53 -56.06 -6.01
C ASN A 341 -7.28 -56.40 -7.51
N THR A 342 -7.32 -55.41 -8.40
CA THR A 342 -7.05 -55.56 -9.85
C THR A 342 -5.73 -54.92 -10.24
#